data_AF-A0A958QMT3-F1
#
_entry.id   AF-A0A958QMT3-F1
#
_cell.length_a   1.000
_cell.length_b   1.000
_cell.length_c   1.000
_cell.angle_alpha   90.00
_cell.angle_beta   90.00
_cell.angle_gamma   90.00
#
_symmetry.space_group_name_H-M   'P 1'
#
loop_
_entity.id
_entity.type
_entity.pdbx_description
1 polymer ?
#
loop_
_entity_poly.entity_id
_entity_poly.type
_entity_poly.pdbx_seq_one_letter_code
_entity_poly.pdbx_strand_id
1 'polypeptide(L)'
;DIKKEIKVGLGRFGPYVVCDGDYRSVPRTEDLFSVDLKRALELFAQPKKTRGRSVPLKELGPHPVSKAAIQVLNGKYGPYIKCGNVNVSLPEGTTPEKITLKAALELLASKNPKPEKTKSKQA
;
A
#
# COMPACT_ATOMS: atom_id res chain seq x y z
N ASP A 1 -9.61 -6.58 -30.23
CA ASP A 1 -9.78 -8.05 -30.11
C ASP A 1 -8.80 -8.63 -29.10
N ILE A 2 -9.30 -9.06 -27.94
CA ILE A 2 -8.48 -9.76 -26.95
C ILE A 2 -8.51 -11.25 -27.33
N LYS A 3 -7.50 -11.71 -28.06
CA LYS A 3 -7.28 -13.12 -28.43
C LYS A 3 -6.84 -14.00 -27.24
N LYS A 4 -7.03 -13.53 -26.01
CA LYS A 4 -6.46 -14.09 -24.79
C LYS A 4 -7.58 -14.59 -23.88
N GLU A 5 -7.38 -15.80 -23.35
CA GLU A 5 -8.35 -16.48 -22.49
C GLU A 5 -8.49 -15.74 -21.15
N ILE A 6 -9.73 -15.43 -20.77
CA ILE A 6 -10.06 -14.85 -19.47
C ILE A 6 -10.57 -15.97 -18.58
N LYS A 7 -9.96 -16.12 -17.39
CA LYS A 7 -10.38 -17.09 -16.38
C LYS A 7 -10.91 -16.38 -15.16
N VAL A 8 -11.94 -16.97 -14.54
CA VAL A 8 -12.51 -16.51 -13.27
C VAL A 8 -12.23 -17.57 -12.21
N GLY A 9 -11.85 -17.16 -11.01
CA GLY A 9 -11.53 -18.10 -9.94
C GLY A 9 -11.61 -17.51 -8.54
N LEU A 10 -11.53 -18.37 -7.54
CA LEU A 10 -11.48 -18.00 -6.12
C LEU A 10 -10.04 -18.14 -5.62
N GLY A 11 -9.49 -17.06 -5.07
CA GLY A 11 -8.11 -17.03 -4.53
C GLY A 11 -8.06 -16.60 -3.07
N ARG A 12 -6.84 -16.55 -2.50
CA ARG A 12 -6.61 -16.17 -1.10
C ARG A 12 -7.21 -14.82 -0.67
N PHE A 13 -7.50 -13.95 -1.64
CA PHE A 13 -8.00 -12.60 -1.42
C PHE A 13 -9.48 -12.43 -1.79
N GLY A 14 -10.13 -13.47 -2.30
CA GLY A 14 -11.50 -13.45 -2.82
C GLY A 14 -11.57 -13.84 -4.30
N PRO A 15 -12.76 -13.70 -4.91
CA PRO A 15 -12.96 -13.94 -6.34
C PRO A 15 -12.12 -12.97 -7.19
N TYR A 16 -11.62 -13.47 -8.31
CA TYR A 16 -10.77 -12.71 -9.23
C TYR A 16 -10.99 -13.14 -10.68
N VAL A 17 -10.67 -12.23 -11.60
CA VAL A 17 -10.51 -12.52 -13.04
C VAL A 17 -9.03 -12.40 -13.41
N VAL A 18 -8.57 -13.27 -14.31
CA VAL A 18 -7.19 -13.27 -14.82
C VAL A 18 -7.18 -13.34 -16.34
N CYS A 19 -6.32 -12.53 -16.95
CA CYS A 19 -6.05 -12.54 -18.38
C CYS A 19 -4.55 -12.35 -18.59
N ASP A 20 -3.87 -13.39 -19.08
CA ASP A 20 -2.43 -13.33 -19.43
C ASP A 20 -1.53 -12.75 -18.32
N GLY A 21 -1.75 -13.20 -17.08
CA GLY A 21 -1.01 -12.72 -15.90
C GLY A 21 -1.47 -11.37 -15.33
N ASP A 22 -2.45 -10.70 -15.94
CA ASP A 22 -3.15 -9.57 -15.33
C ASP A 22 -4.27 -10.08 -14.43
N TYR A 23 -4.20 -9.78 -13.13
CA TYR A 23 -5.19 -10.19 -12.14
C TYR A 23 -6.01 -9.00 -11.66
N ARG A 24 -7.34 -9.16 -11.66
CA ARG A 24 -8.29 -8.20 -11.10
C ARG A 24 -9.20 -8.85 -10.08
N SER A 25 -9.30 -8.23 -8.91
CA SER A 25 -10.23 -8.70 -7.87
C SER A 25 -11.66 -8.33 -8.24
N VAL A 26 -12.54 -9.32 -8.15
CA VAL A 26 -13.99 -9.10 -8.23
C VAL A 26 -14.47 -8.57 -6.88
N PRO A 27 -15.30 -7.52 -6.83
CA PRO A 27 -15.87 -7.01 -5.59
C PRO A 27 -16.60 -8.11 -4.81
N ARG A 28 -16.49 -8.12 -3.48
CA ARG A 28 -17.18 -9.10 -2.61
C ARG A 28 -18.71 -8.97 -2.62
N THR A 29 -19.22 -7.87 -3.18
CA THR A 29 -20.65 -7.61 -3.36
C THR A 29 -21.23 -8.33 -4.57
N GLU A 30 -20.39 -8.87 -5.45
CA GLU A 30 -20.77 -9.56 -6.68
C GLU A 30 -20.49 -11.06 -6.55
N ASP A 31 -21.34 -11.87 -7.17
CA ASP A 31 -21.17 -13.32 -7.22
C ASP A 31 -20.22 -13.73 -8.35
N LEU A 32 -19.40 -14.75 -8.11
CA LEU A 32 -18.44 -15.26 -9.09
C LEU A 32 -19.13 -15.74 -10.38
N PHE A 33 -20.29 -16.39 -10.24
CA PHE A 33 -21.04 -16.92 -11.37
C PHE A 33 -21.72 -15.84 -12.21
N SER A 34 -21.88 -14.63 -11.69
CA SER A 34 -22.40 -13.47 -12.43
C SER A 34 -21.34 -12.73 -13.25
N VAL A 35 -20.06 -13.11 -13.16
CA VAL A 35 -18.98 -12.43 -13.87
C VAL A 35 -18.86 -12.95 -15.30
N ASP A 36 -19.58 -12.29 -16.21
CA ASP A 36 -19.49 -12.53 -17.65
C ASP A 36 -18.29 -11.81 -18.30
N LEU A 37 -18.05 -12.11 -19.58
CA LEU A 37 -17.00 -11.48 -20.39
C LEU A 37 -17.05 -9.94 -20.32
N LYS A 38 -18.24 -9.34 -20.46
CA LYS A 38 -18.42 -7.88 -20.38
C LYS A 38 -17.93 -7.34 -19.04
N ARG A 39 -18.29 -8.01 -17.94
CA ARG A 39 -17.90 -7.60 -16.59
C ARG A 39 -16.39 -7.75 -16.37
N ALA A 40 -15.81 -8.84 -16.87
CA ALA A 40 -14.37 -9.03 -16.82
C ALA A 40 -13.63 -7.89 -17.54
N LEU A 41 -14.10 -7.48 -18.73
CA LEU A 41 -13.53 -6.36 -19.47
C LEU A 41 -13.62 -5.04 -18.69
N GLU A 42 -14.75 -4.78 -18.03
CA GLU A 42 -14.89 -3.61 -17.14
C GLU A 42 -13.87 -3.63 -15.99
N LEU A 43 -13.62 -4.79 -15.38
CA LEU A 43 -12.64 -4.95 -14.31
C LEU A 43 -11.20 -4.75 -14.82
N PHE A 44 -10.90 -5.17 -16.04
CA PHE A 44 -9.61 -4.94 -16.69
C PHE A 44 -9.40 -3.47 -17.09
N ALA A 45 -10.48 -2.78 -17.49
CA ALA A 45 -10.45 -1.36 -17.83
C ALA A 45 -10.18 -0.45 -16.62
N GLN A 46 -10.57 -0.87 -15.41
CA GLN A 46 -10.23 -0.15 -14.19
C GLN A 46 -8.71 -0.14 -13.96
N PRO A 47 -8.13 0.80 -13.18
CA PRO A 47 -6.72 0.75 -12.79
C PRO A 47 -6.45 -0.36 -11.75
N LYS A 48 -5.25 -0.97 -11.76
CA LYS A 48 -4.88 -2.01 -10.80
C LYS A 48 -4.87 -1.44 -9.39
N LYS A 49 -5.82 -1.88 -8.55
CA LYS A 49 -5.84 -1.57 -7.12
C LYS A 49 -4.71 -2.36 -6.44
N THR A 50 -3.53 -1.75 -6.34
CA THR A 50 -2.39 -2.36 -5.65
C THR A 50 -2.66 -2.33 -4.15
N ARG A 51 -2.79 -3.50 -3.53
CA ARG A 51 -3.03 -3.62 -2.09
C ARG A 51 -1.77 -3.14 -1.35
N GLY A 52 -1.88 -2.02 -0.63
CA GLY A 52 -0.83 -1.56 0.29
C GLY A 52 0.16 -0.54 -0.25
N ARG A 53 -0.04 0.05 -1.44
CA ARG A 53 0.68 1.29 -1.78
C ARG A 53 -0.03 2.45 -1.10
N SER A 54 0.43 2.80 0.10
CA SER A 54 0.12 4.12 0.67
C SER A 54 0.54 5.16 -0.35
N VAL A 55 -0.38 6.04 -0.75
CA VAL A 55 -0.06 7.16 -1.62
C VAL A 55 0.85 8.10 -0.82
N PRO A 56 2.04 8.47 -1.33
CA PRO A 56 2.88 9.49 -0.69
C PRO A 56 2.12 10.80 -0.67
N LEU A 57 1.86 11.30 0.54
CA LEU A 57 1.26 12.61 0.77
C LEU A 57 2.30 13.71 0.57
N LYS A 58 3.56 13.45 0.95
CA LYS A 58 4.66 14.40 0.81
C LYS A 58 5.99 13.67 0.77
N GLU A 59 6.84 13.97 -0.20
CA GLU A 59 8.23 13.53 -0.19
C GLU A 59 9.10 14.64 0.38
N LEU A 60 9.80 14.36 1.47
CA LEU A 60 10.62 15.35 2.15
C LEU A 60 12.05 15.35 1.62
N GLY A 61 12.51 14.24 1.04
CA GLY A 61 13.85 14.08 0.47
C GLY A 61 14.71 13.05 1.22
N PRO A 62 15.99 12.88 0.86
CA PRO A 62 16.86 11.90 1.48
C PRO A 62 17.29 12.32 2.90
N HIS A 63 17.38 11.35 3.80
CA HIS A 63 17.93 11.58 5.14
C HIS A 63 19.44 11.86 5.06
N PRO A 64 19.97 12.87 5.78
CA PRO A 64 21.39 13.26 5.73
C PRO A 64 22.38 12.21 6.25
N VAL A 65 21.89 11.11 6.85
CA VAL A 65 22.73 10.10 7.55
C VAL A 65 22.50 8.73 6.90
N SER A 66 21.25 8.28 6.81
CA SER A 66 20.93 6.97 6.24
C SER A 66 20.82 6.96 4.71
N LYS A 67 20.82 8.13 4.04
CA LYS A 67 20.52 8.31 2.60
C LYS A 67 19.15 7.76 2.16
N ALA A 68 18.32 7.27 3.08
CA ALA A 68 17.01 6.74 2.77
C ALA A 68 16.04 7.88 2.48
N ALA A 69 15.14 7.69 1.51
CA ALA A 69 14.10 8.65 1.20
C ALA A 69 13.09 8.76 2.36
N ILE A 70 12.86 9.99 2.81
CA ILE A 70 11.85 10.34 3.81
C ILE A 70 10.55 10.70 3.07
N GLN A 71 9.53 9.88 3.27
CA GLN A 71 8.21 10.05 2.67
C GLN A 71 7.14 10.06 3.76
N VAL A 72 6.17 10.97 3.65
CA VAL A 72 4.96 10.97 4.45
C VAL A 72 3.89 10.20 3.67
N LEU A 73 3.33 9.17 4.28
CA LEU A 73 2.40 8.22 3.68
C LEU A 73 1.11 8.17 4.50
N ASN A 74 -0.04 7.96 3.85
CA ASN A 74 -1.29 7.71 4.58
C ASN A 74 -1.50 6.21 4.82
N GLY A 75 -1.63 5.80 6.08
CA GLY A 75 -1.83 4.41 6.48
C GLY A 75 -3.21 4.15 7.06
N LYS A 76 -3.49 2.88 7.40
CA LYS A 76 -4.74 2.46 8.05
C LYS A 76 -5.01 3.20 9.37
N TYR A 77 -3.95 3.58 10.08
CA TYR A 77 -4.02 4.24 11.39
C TYR A 77 -3.75 5.75 11.32
N GLY A 78 -3.74 6.33 10.12
CA GLY A 78 -3.43 7.74 9.88
C GLY A 78 -2.06 7.98 9.22
N PRO A 79 -1.67 9.26 9.06
CA PRO A 79 -0.43 9.65 8.42
C PRO A 79 0.81 9.17 9.19
N TYR A 80 1.83 8.71 8.48
CA TYR A 80 3.11 8.32 9.05
C TYR A 80 4.28 8.72 8.14
N ILE A 81 5.44 8.99 8.74
CA ILE A 81 6.72 9.19 8.07
C ILE A 81 7.39 7.81 7.90
N LYS A 82 7.83 7.51 6.69
CA LYS A 82 8.64 6.36 6.34
C LYS A 82 10.01 6.82 5.89
N CYS A 83 11.05 6.26 6.50
CA CYS A 83 12.45 6.47 6.14
C CYS A 83 13.12 5.10 6.03
N GLY A 84 13.20 4.55 4.82
CA GLY A 84 13.69 3.18 4.60
C GLY A 84 12.89 2.13 5.39
N ASN A 85 13.53 1.53 6.39
CA ASN A 85 12.91 0.55 7.31
C ASN A 85 12.26 1.17 8.56
N VAL A 86 12.48 2.46 8.84
CA VAL A 86 11.93 3.13 10.02
C VAL A 86 10.60 3.79 9.68
N ASN A 87 9.58 3.53 10.50
CA ASN A 87 8.25 4.13 10.36
C ASN A 87 7.85 4.87 11.64
N VAL A 88 7.44 6.13 11.50
CA VAL A 88 7.06 7.01 12.62
C VAL A 88 5.67 7.60 12.36
N SER A 89 4.70 7.29 13.21
CA SER A 89 3.37 7.89 13.14
C SER A 89 3.46 9.40 13.38
N LEU A 90 2.67 10.19 12.66
CA LEU A 90 2.51 11.61 12.98
C LEU A 90 1.67 11.77 14.26
N PRO A 91 1.93 12.80 15.08
CA PRO A 91 1.06 13.16 16.20
C PRO A 91 -0.35 13.53 15.70
N GLU A 92 -1.37 13.16 16.48
CA GLU A 92 -2.77 13.52 16.19
C GLU A 92 -2.92 15.05 16.16
N GLY A 93 -3.44 15.59 15.05
CA GLY A 93 -3.58 17.03 14.82
C GLY A 93 -2.48 17.68 13.97
N THR A 94 -1.37 16.98 13.68
CA THR A 94 -0.35 17.48 12.75
C THR A 94 -0.70 17.09 11.32
N THR A 95 -0.90 18.08 10.43
CA THR A 95 -1.19 17.77 9.02
C THR A 95 0.09 17.34 8.28
N PRO A 96 -0.01 16.30 7.42
CA PRO A 96 1.13 15.77 6.67
C PRO A 96 1.77 16.81 5.73
N GLU A 97 1.01 17.82 5.32
CA GLU A 97 1.47 18.91 4.45
C GLU A 97 2.34 19.92 5.19
N LYS A 98 2.11 20.16 6.48
CA LYS A 98 2.86 21.13 7.28
C LYS A 98 4.17 20.58 7.82
N ILE A 99 4.40 19.25 7.76
CA ILE A 99 5.66 18.67 8.19
C ILE A 99 6.79 19.11 7.27
N THR A 100 7.86 19.59 7.90
CA THR A 100 9.13 19.95 7.25
C THR A 100 10.16 18.84 7.48
N LEU A 101 11.23 18.85 6.68
CA LEU A 101 12.35 17.93 6.83
C LEU A 101 12.91 17.91 8.26
N LYS A 102 13.09 19.08 8.88
CA LYS A 102 13.60 19.19 10.27
C LYS A 102 12.70 18.47 11.27
N ALA A 103 11.40 18.75 11.25
CA ALA A 103 10.43 18.11 12.15
C ALA A 103 10.38 16.58 11.93
N ALA A 104 10.47 16.12 10.69
CA ALA A 104 10.53 14.70 10.38
C ALA A 104 11.80 14.03 10.93
N LEU A 105 12.96 14.71 10.85
CA LEU A 105 14.22 14.22 11.41
C LEU A 105 14.16 14.16 12.94
N GLU A 106 13.56 15.14 13.61
CA GLU A 106 13.36 15.13 15.06
C GLU A 106 12.47 13.97 15.52
N LEU A 107 11.37 13.72 14.80
CA LEU A 107 10.47 12.59 15.06
C LEU A 107 11.15 11.24 14.80
N LEU A 108 11.97 11.14 13.76
CA LEU A 108 12.78 9.96 13.46
C LEU A 108 13.86 9.72 14.52
N ALA A 109 14.57 10.76 14.94
CA ALA A 109 15.59 10.69 15.98
C ALA A 109 15.00 10.31 17.34
N SER A 110 13.84 10.87 17.68
CA SER A 110 13.11 10.55 18.92
C SER A 110 12.59 9.10 18.94
N LYS A 111 12.43 8.47 17.77
CA LYS A 111 12.02 7.07 17.63
C LYS A 111 13.18 6.10 17.36
N ASN A 112 14.45 6.54 17.43
CA ASN A 112 15.58 5.61 17.38
C ASN A 112 15.43 4.53 18.49
N PRO A 113 15.84 3.29 18.16
CA PRO A 113 15.02 2.11 18.37
C PRO A 113 14.99 1.68 19.84
N LYS A 114 13.79 1.40 20.37
CA LYS A 114 13.70 0.26 21.29
C LYS A 114 14.10 -0.99 20.49
N PRO A 115 15.07 -1.78 20.96
CA PRO A 115 15.53 -2.96 20.23
C PRO A 115 14.37 -3.91 19.92
N GLU A 116 14.48 -4.56 18.77
CA GLU A 116 13.52 -5.47 18.19
C GLU A 116 12.93 -6.44 19.22
N LYS A 117 11.60 -6.43 19.40
CA LYS A 117 10.92 -7.63 19.87
C LYS A 117 10.90 -8.61 18.70
N THR A 118 11.89 -9.50 18.66
CA THR A 118 11.86 -10.76 17.94
C THR A 118 10.51 -11.43 18.20
N LYS A 119 9.61 -11.42 17.21
CA LYS A 119 8.46 -12.32 17.22
C LYS A 119 8.99 -13.70 16.88
N SER A 120 9.10 -14.54 17.90
CA SER A 120 9.27 -15.97 17.78
C SER A 120 8.29 -16.54 16.74
N LYS A 121 8.84 -17.29 15.78
CA LYS A 121 8.07 -18.25 14.98
C LYS A 121 7.43 -19.23 15.97
N GLN A 122 6.10 -19.31 15.99
CA GLN A 122 5.42 -20.52 16.44
C GLN A 122 5.28 -21.43 15.22
N ALA A 123 5.87 -22.62 15.37
CA ALA A 123 5.75 -23.76 14.46
C ALA A 123 4.39 -24.43 14.62
#